data_AF-A0A7C1KRF4-F1
#
_entry.id   AF-A0A7C1KRF4-F1
#
_cell.length_a   1.000
_cell.length_b   1.000
_cell.length_c   1.000
_cell.angle_alpha   90.00
_cell.angle_beta   90.00
_cell.angle_gamma   90.00
#
_symmetry.space_group_name_H-M   'P 1'
#
loop_
_entity.id
_entity.type
_entity.pdbx_description
1 polymer ?
#
loop_
_entity_poly.entity_id
_entity_poly.type
_entity_poly.pdbx_seq_one_letter_code
_entity_poly.pdbx_strand_id
1 'polypeptide(L)'
;MPDYPDMTIAIIGVGLMGGSMGLAVRERLGVERVVGYSRSGRTLRQALDIGAINEQAASIEEAVAEADICFIATPVRTILEVARRAYAASGPGCIITDMGSTKSSLMKSLKPAEEKRFIGG
;
A
#
# COMPACT_ATOMS: atom_id res chain seq x y z
N MET A 1 6.25 -13.48 18.20
CA MET A 1 5.35 -12.60 17.43
C MET A 1 4.84 -13.40 16.25
N PRO A 2 3.61 -13.16 15.76
CA PRO A 2 3.18 -13.78 14.52
C PRO A 2 4.13 -13.38 13.39
N ASP A 3 4.45 -14.36 12.55
CA ASP A 3 5.35 -14.28 11.41
C ASP A 3 4.52 -14.54 10.15
N TYR A 4 4.56 -13.64 9.18
CA TYR A 4 3.74 -13.69 7.97
C TYR A 4 4.63 -13.69 6.71
N PRO A 5 5.55 -14.67 6.55
CA PRO A 5 6.53 -14.67 5.47
C PRO A 5 5.87 -14.75 4.08
N ASP A 6 4.75 -15.47 3.99
CA ASP A 6 4.03 -15.69 2.73
C ASP A 6 3.13 -14.51 2.31
N MET A 7 2.95 -13.49 3.16
CA MET A 7 2.13 -12.33 2.78
C MET A 7 2.87 -11.43 1.79
N THR A 8 2.12 -10.90 0.83
CA THR A 8 2.58 -9.82 -0.04
C THR A 8 1.94 -8.50 0.36
N ILE A 9 2.77 -7.50 0.69
CA ILE A 9 2.31 -6.15 1.02
C ILE A 9 2.67 -5.17 -0.10
N ALA A 10 1.68 -4.45 -0.61
CA ALA A 10 1.86 -3.32 -1.50
C ALA A 10 1.90 -2.00 -0.72
N ILE A 11 2.82 -1.10 -1.09
CA ILE A 11 2.89 0.25 -0.52
C ILE A 11 2.87 1.29 -1.65
N ILE A 12 1.77 2.04 -1.72
CA ILE A 12 1.58 3.12 -2.68
C ILE A 12 1.96 4.45 -2.03
N GLY A 13 3.16 4.95 -2.33
CA GLY A 13 3.74 6.13 -1.69
C GLY A 13 4.80 5.79 -0.65
N VAL A 14 5.98 5.34 -1.08
CA VAL A 14 7.11 4.96 -0.22
C VAL A 14 7.96 6.15 0.25
N GLY A 15 7.29 7.25 0.63
CA GLY A 15 7.93 8.38 1.30
C GLY A 15 8.17 8.09 2.79
N LEU A 16 8.08 9.11 3.65
CA LEU A 16 8.26 8.94 5.10
C LEU A 16 7.30 7.89 5.71
N MET A 17 5.99 8.06 5.49
CA MET A 17 4.98 7.18 6.10
C MET A 17 5.01 5.78 5.50
N GLY A 18 5.02 5.67 4.16
CA GLY A 18 5.07 4.37 3.49
C GLY A 18 6.38 3.63 3.74
N GLY A 19 7.51 4.33 3.78
CA GLY A 19 8.81 3.75 4.11
C GLY A 19 8.85 3.22 5.54
N SER A 20 8.33 3.99 6.51
CA SER A 20 8.21 3.55 7.91
C SER A 20 7.32 2.31 8.05
N MET A 21 6.19 2.26 7.34
CA MET A 21 5.32 1.08 7.30
C MET A 21 6.06 -0.14 6.73
N GLY A 22 6.76 0.04 5.60
CA GLY A 22 7.55 -1.02 4.96
C GLY A 22 8.61 -1.62 5.88
N LEU A 23 9.37 -0.77 6.57
CA LEU A 23 10.32 -1.23 7.60
C LEU A 23 9.61 -1.99 8.72
N ALA A 24 8.51 -1.45 9.24
CA ALA A 24 7.79 -2.07 10.36
C ALA A 24 7.25 -3.46 10.00
N VAL A 25 6.65 -3.65 8.80
CA VAL A 25 6.11 -4.96 8.42
C VAL A 25 7.21 -5.98 8.16
N ARG A 26 8.36 -5.57 7.59
CA ARG A 26 9.49 -6.48 7.38
C ARG A 26 10.16 -6.85 8.71
N GLU A 27 10.46 -5.87 9.55
CA GLU A 27 11.23 -6.09 10.79
C GLU A 27 10.41 -6.72 11.92
N ARG A 28 9.10 -6.42 12.00
CA ARG A 28 8.26 -6.83 13.13
C ARG A 28 7.32 -7.98 12.80
N LEU A 29 6.94 -8.12 11.53
CA LEU A 29 5.97 -9.13 11.09
C LEU A 29 6.58 -10.19 10.16
N GLY A 30 7.87 -10.07 9.82
CA GLY A 30 8.60 -11.04 9.00
C GLY A 30 8.10 -11.15 7.57
N VAL A 31 7.39 -10.14 7.07
CA VAL A 31 6.87 -10.13 5.69
C VAL A 31 8.03 -10.14 4.70
N GLU A 32 8.14 -11.20 3.90
CA GLU A 32 9.25 -11.35 2.96
C GLU A 32 9.07 -10.52 1.70
N ARG A 33 7.82 -10.26 1.27
CA ARG A 33 7.56 -9.52 0.03
C ARG A 33 6.83 -8.20 0.28
N VAL A 34 7.54 -7.11 0.04
CA VAL A 34 7.00 -5.74 0.11
C VAL A 34 7.28 -5.01 -1.21
N VAL A 35 6.21 -4.80 -1.97
CA VAL A 35 6.23 -4.17 -3.29
C VAL A 35 5.88 -2.68 -3.16
N GLY A 36 6.80 -1.81 -3.56
CA GLY A 36 6.64 -0.37 -3.48
C GLY A 36 6.36 0.30 -4.81
N TYR A 37 5.45 1.27 -4.83
CA TYR A 37 5.29 2.21 -5.95
C TYR A 37 5.41 3.66 -5.46
N SER A 38 6.10 4.49 -6.25
CA SER A 38 6.13 5.95 -6.12
C SER A 38 6.53 6.61 -7.42
N ARG A 39 5.94 7.80 -7.68
CA ARG A 39 6.26 8.58 -8.89
C ARG A 39 7.73 8.97 -9.00
N SER A 40 8.41 9.12 -7.86
CA SER A 40 9.82 9.50 -7.78
C SER A 40 10.70 8.26 -7.74
N GLY A 41 11.44 8.01 -8.82
CA GLY A 41 12.43 6.93 -8.86
C GLY A 41 13.56 7.10 -7.83
N ARG A 42 13.86 8.34 -7.41
CA ARG A 42 14.78 8.58 -6.27
C ARG A 42 14.22 8.01 -4.98
N THR A 43 12.94 8.20 -4.73
CA THR A 43 12.27 7.72 -3.51
C THR A 43 12.20 6.20 -3.49
N LEU A 44 11.90 5.56 -4.63
CA LEU A 44 11.95 4.10 -4.76
C LEU A 44 13.34 3.54 -4.44
N ARG A 45 14.40 4.12 -5.03
CA ARG A 45 15.78 3.70 -4.73
C ARG A 45 16.11 3.82 -3.25
N GLN A 46 15.79 4.95 -2.63
CA GLN A 46 16.01 5.12 -1.18
C GLN A 46 15.24 4.10 -0.35
N ALA A 47 14.00 3.78 -0.72
CA ALA A 47 13.20 2.77 -0.02
C ALA A 47 13.78 1.36 -0.15
N LEU A 48 14.36 1.01 -1.32
CA LEU A 48 15.10 -0.24 -1.50
C LEU A 48 16.39 -0.25 -0.67
N ASP A 49 17.16 0.84 -0.71
CA ASP A 49 18.46 0.96 -0.02
C ASP A 49 18.34 0.77 1.49
N ILE A 50 17.28 1.32 2.11
CA ILE A 50 17.02 1.18 3.55
C ILE A 50 16.27 -0.12 3.88
N GLY A 51 15.84 -0.90 2.88
CA GLY A 51 15.04 -2.09 3.07
C GLY A 51 13.59 -1.80 3.51
N ALA A 52 13.03 -0.65 3.21
CA ALA A 52 11.59 -0.43 3.42
C ALA A 52 10.74 -1.26 2.45
N ILE A 53 11.26 -1.49 1.24
CA ILE A 53 10.68 -2.39 0.23
C ILE A 53 11.81 -3.27 -0.31
N ASN A 54 11.47 -4.40 -0.92
CA ASN A 54 12.44 -5.25 -1.64
C ASN A 54 12.10 -5.44 -3.12
N GLU A 55 10.92 -4.99 -3.54
CA GLU A 55 10.49 -4.98 -4.93
C GLU A 55 9.93 -3.60 -5.28
N GLN A 56 10.27 -3.08 -6.45
CA GLN A 56 9.69 -1.85 -6.99
C GLN A 56 8.74 -2.18 -8.13
N ALA A 57 7.56 -1.56 -8.14
CA ALA A 57 6.62 -1.64 -9.24
C ALA A 57 6.71 -0.40 -10.14
N ALA A 58 6.44 -0.57 -11.44
CA ALA A 58 6.35 0.53 -12.40
C ALA A 58 4.97 1.23 -12.37
N SER A 59 3.96 0.62 -11.74
CA SER A 59 2.60 1.15 -11.65
C SER A 59 1.90 0.76 -10.34
N ILE A 60 0.75 1.38 -10.07
CA ILE A 60 -0.10 0.98 -8.93
C ILE A 60 -0.63 -0.43 -9.17
N GLU A 61 -1.04 -0.70 -10.41
CA GLU A 61 -1.63 -1.95 -10.85
C GLU A 61 -0.67 -3.12 -10.66
N GLU A 62 0.59 -2.94 -11.06
CA GLU A 62 1.66 -3.92 -10.84
C GLU A 62 1.94 -4.13 -9.34
N ALA A 63 1.96 -3.06 -8.55
CA ALA A 63 2.23 -3.17 -7.12
C ALA A 63 1.18 -4.02 -6.38
N VAL A 64 -0.09 -3.95 -6.81
CA VAL A 64 -1.21 -4.60 -6.10
C VAL A 64 -1.64 -5.94 -6.71
N ALA A 65 -1.06 -6.35 -7.83
CA ALA A 65 -1.52 -7.52 -8.61
C ALA A 65 -1.59 -8.80 -7.77
N GLU A 66 -0.61 -8.98 -6.88
CA GLU A 66 -0.48 -10.16 -6.01
C GLU A 66 -0.53 -9.79 -4.52
N ALA A 67 -0.96 -8.57 -4.19
CA ALA A 67 -0.94 -8.09 -2.81
C ALA A 67 -2.12 -8.61 -1.99
N ASP A 68 -1.83 -9.08 -0.78
CA ASP A 68 -2.84 -9.40 0.23
C ASP A 68 -3.33 -8.12 0.92
N ILE A 69 -2.41 -7.15 1.10
CA ILE A 69 -2.71 -5.85 1.72
C ILE A 69 -2.04 -4.73 0.92
N CYS A 70 -2.78 -3.67 0.65
CA CYS A 70 -2.29 -2.44 0.02
C CYS A 70 -2.40 -1.25 0.98
N PHE A 71 -1.25 -0.68 1.37
CA PHE A 71 -1.16 0.58 2.12
C PHE A 71 -1.03 1.78 1.18
N ILE A 72 -1.96 2.72 1.30
CA ILE A 72 -1.94 3.98 0.55
C ILE A 72 -1.38 5.08 1.44
N ALA A 73 -0.13 5.48 1.18
CA ALA A 73 0.61 6.52 1.89
C ALA A 73 0.85 7.75 0.99
N THR A 74 -0.11 8.05 0.11
CA THR A 74 -0.10 9.25 -0.76
C THR A 74 -0.77 10.44 -0.08
N PRO A 75 -0.59 11.68 -0.58
CA PRO A 75 -1.32 12.83 -0.06
C PRO A 75 -2.84 12.60 -0.07
N VAL A 76 -3.54 13.06 0.97
CA VAL A 76 -5.00 12.87 1.17
C VAL A 76 -5.83 13.04 -0.12
N ARG A 77 -5.55 14.09 -0.90
CA ARG A 77 -6.28 14.42 -2.14
C ARG A 77 -6.21 13.34 -3.23
N THR A 78 -5.21 12.46 -3.21
CA THR A 78 -5.01 11.40 -4.20
C THR A 78 -5.46 10.03 -3.73
N ILE A 79 -5.78 9.86 -2.44
CA ILE A 79 -6.07 8.54 -1.85
C ILE A 79 -7.27 7.88 -2.54
N LEU A 80 -8.35 8.61 -2.82
CA LEU A 80 -9.55 8.04 -3.46
C LEU A 80 -9.25 7.49 -4.87
N GLU A 81 -8.50 8.24 -5.68
CA GLU A 81 -8.10 7.79 -7.02
C GLU A 81 -7.24 6.53 -6.92
N VAL A 82 -6.23 6.55 -6.04
CA VAL A 82 -5.33 5.42 -5.81
C VAL A 82 -6.09 4.20 -5.31
N ALA A 83 -7.02 4.37 -4.36
CA ALA A 83 -7.83 3.29 -3.80
C ALA A 83 -8.68 2.61 -4.88
N ARG A 84 -9.27 3.39 -5.79
CA ARG A 84 -10.05 2.84 -6.91
C ARG A 84 -9.19 2.07 -7.90
N ARG A 85 -8.00 2.59 -8.24
CA ARG A 85 -7.03 1.89 -9.09
C ARG A 85 -6.55 0.59 -8.45
N ALA A 86 -6.18 0.67 -7.18
CA ALA A 86 -5.79 -0.50 -6.39
C ALA A 86 -6.91 -1.55 -6.35
N TYR A 87 -8.14 -1.14 -6.04
CA TYR A 87 -9.31 -2.03 -5.99
C TYR A 87 -9.59 -2.72 -7.33
N ALA A 88 -9.45 -1.99 -8.44
CA ALA A 88 -9.72 -2.51 -9.77
C ALA A 88 -8.65 -3.51 -10.24
N ALA A 89 -7.41 -3.36 -9.78
CA ALA A 89 -6.28 -4.19 -10.21
C ALA A 89 -5.92 -5.30 -9.21
N SER A 90 -6.35 -5.21 -7.96
CA SER A 90 -6.01 -6.20 -6.92
C SER A 90 -6.93 -7.42 -6.92
N GLY A 91 -6.37 -8.54 -6.45
CA GLY A 91 -7.12 -9.78 -6.27
C GLY A 91 -8.33 -9.64 -5.32
N PRO A 92 -9.34 -10.52 -5.43
CA PRO A 92 -10.61 -10.41 -4.69
C PRO A 92 -10.46 -10.45 -3.16
N GLY A 93 -9.33 -10.95 -2.63
CA GLY A 93 -9.02 -10.98 -1.20
C GLY A 93 -8.20 -9.79 -0.68
N CYS A 94 -7.70 -8.92 -1.57
CA CYS A 94 -6.79 -7.84 -1.17
C CYS A 94 -7.51 -6.78 -0.32
N ILE A 95 -6.97 -6.51 0.87
CA ILE A 95 -7.43 -5.43 1.75
C ILE A 95 -6.70 -4.14 1.38
N ILE A 96 -7.44 -3.06 1.22
CA ILE A 96 -6.89 -1.73 0.91
C ILE A 96 -7.08 -0.84 2.14
N THR A 97 -6.02 -0.18 2.57
CA THR A 97 -6.08 0.77 3.68
C THR A 97 -5.25 2.01 3.39
N ASP A 98 -5.60 3.14 4.01
CA ASP A 98 -4.93 4.41 3.82
C ASP A 98 -4.41 5.02 5.12
N MET A 99 -3.31 5.76 4.99
CA MET A 99 -2.65 6.47 6.09
C MET A 99 -2.98 7.98 6.09
N GLY A 100 -4.08 8.38 5.43
CA GLY A 100 -4.52 9.75 5.33
C GLY A 100 -5.21 10.25 6.60
N SER A 101 -4.97 11.51 6.96
CA SER A 101 -5.53 12.13 8.17
C SER A 101 -7.02 12.50 8.10
N THR A 102 -7.66 12.37 6.94
CA THR A 102 -9.09 12.68 6.76
C THR A 102 -9.85 11.50 6.18
N LYS A 103 -10.77 10.95 6.97
CA LYS A 103 -11.48 9.68 6.68
C LYS A 103 -12.90 9.86 6.14
N SER A 104 -13.62 10.85 6.66
CA SER A 104 -15.06 10.98 6.46
C SER A 104 -15.48 11.29 5.02
N SER A 105 -14.68 12.05 4.27
CA SER A 105 -14.94 12.36 2.86
C SER A 105 -14.62 11.18 1.95
N LEU A 106 -13.56 10.43 2.26
CA LEU A 106 -13.14 9.29 1.49
C LEU A 106 -14.15 8.15 1.59
N MET A 107 -14.52 7.74 2.81
CA MET A 107 -15.46 6.65 3.02
C MET A 107 -16.82 6.91 2.35
N LYS A 108 -17.32 8.16 2.41
CA LYS A 108 -18.56 8.57 1.73
C LYS A 108 -18.50 8.50 0.20
N SER A 109 -17.29 8.47 -0.36
CA SER A 109 -17.07 8.47 -1.81
C SER A 109 -16.82 7.08 -2.39
N LEU A 110 -16.67 6.06 -1.52
CA LEU A 110 -16.52 4.67 -1.93
C LEU A 110 -17.88 4.07 -2.29
N LYS A 111 -17.90 3.21 -3.31
CA LYS A 111 -19.05 2.39 -3.64
C LYS A 111 -19.17 1.24 -2.62
N PRO A 112 -20.37 0.66 -2.40
CA PRO A 112 -20.54 -0.46 -1.47
C PRO A 112 -19.62 -1.66 -1.73
N ALA A 113 -19.27 -1.91 -3.00
CA ALA A 113 -18.33 -2.98 -3.35
C ALA A 113 -16.88 -2.64 -3.01
N GLU A 114 -16.50 -1.36 -3.10
CA GLU A 114 -15.18 -0.83 -2.74
C GLU A 114 -15.00 -0.84 -1.22
N GLU A 115 -16.04 -0.43 -0.48
CA GLU A 115 -16.06 -0.39 0.98
C GLU A 115 -15.81 -1.75 1.64
N LYS A 116 -16.28 -2.86 1.04
CA LYS A 116 -16.05 -4.23 1.55
C LYS A 116 -14.58 -4.62 1.66
N ARG A 117 -13.71 -4.03 0.83
CA ARG A 117 -12.27 -4.30 0.81
C ARG A 117 -11.45 -3.11 1.32
N PHE A 118 -12.10 -2.05 1.83
CA PHE A 118 -11.42 -0.84 2.25
C PHE A 118 -11.56 -0.61 3.76
N ILE A 119 -10.42 -0.49 4.44
CA ILE A 119 -10.34 -0.13 5.86
C ILE A 119 -9.68 1.25 5.96
N GLY A 120 -10.43 2.27 6.32
CA GLY A 120 -9.85 3.58 6.60
C GLY A 120 -8.96 3.52 7.85
N GLY A 121 -7.69 3.93 7.73
CA GLY A 121 -6.74 3.97 8.86
C GLY A 121 -6.80 5.23 9.72
#